data_AF-A0A932Q6V5-F1
#
_entry.id   AF-A0A932Q6V5-F1
#
_cell.length_a   1.000
_cell.length_b   1.000
_cell.length_c   1.000
_cell.angle_alpha   90.00
_cell.angle_beta   90.00
_cell.angle_gamma   90.00
#
_symmetry.space_group_name_H-M   'P 1'
#
loop_
_entity.id
_entity.type
_entity.pdbx_description
1 polymer ?
#
loop_
_entity_poly.entity_id
_entity_poly.type
_entity_poly.pdbx_seq_one_letter_code
_entity_poly.pdbx_strand_id
1 'polypeptide(L)'
;MARCGERFSERDAHKHEQEQAVARYLGLSVGGAKSDHTCLTVIDYYRKQEKSFVVDIFESIGPEGEQTSDQVLIELVDEMSEVSKELSNSGENGVRIMGVDAPLSLPPCLLGCEAACQGYDKCKRPEVKWMRQQYLKQKSKNSKLKHFTPYSQRPVDLYFRYKHPEHNLFQDETMGANLAPQAVRMNYLKRHFGELNLVEVWPKLSLFYLQKPLKLSKREVLDYRHIERGAHVRQRIIDRLVEKSNIFIYERDLKKFVTNMDAFDSFLCAWVAMQSDLNQVVKFKSDVPLDSGWVQIPEL
;
A
#
# COMPACT_ATOMS: atom_id res chain seq x y z
N MET A 1 52.19 -17.01 32.69
CA MET A 1 50.97 -16.77 33.48
C MET A 1 50.13 -15.76 32.73
N ALA A 2 48.99 -16.20 32.21
CA ALA A 2 48.07 -15.39 31.42
C ALA A 2 47.04 -14.68 32.31
N ARG A 3 46.38 -13.69 31.69
CA ARG A 3 45.13 -12.98 32.07
C ARG A 3 45.31 -11.62 32.75
N CYS A 4 45.35 -10.58 31.92
CA CYS A 4 44.65 -9.33 32.24
C CYS A 4 43.44 -9.27 31.32
N GLY A 5 42.27 -9.64 31.86
CA GLY A 5 41.00 -9.57 31.15
C GLY A 5 40.52 -8.13 31.11
N GLU A 6 40.38 -7.58 29.90
CA GLU A 6 39.68 -6.33 29.67
C GLU A 6 38.20 -6.52 30.05
N ARG A 7 37.75 -5.72 31.02
CA ARG A 7 36.33 -5.60 31.34
C ARG A 7 35.66 -4.87 30.18
N PHE A 8 35.04 -5.63 29.28
CA PHE A 8 33.99 -5.12 28.41
C PHE A 8 32.94 -4.44 29.30
N SER A 9 32.74 -3.13 29.14
CA SER A 9 31.80 -2.38 29.95
C SER A 9 30.37 -2.64 29.43
N GLU A 10 29.40 -2.84 30.32
CA GLU A 10 27.98 -3.00 29.96
C GLU A 10 27.42 -1.81 29.13
N ARG A 11 28.11 -0.66 29.14
CA ARG A 11 27.78 0.51 28.31
C ARG A 11 28.19 0.35 26.84
N ASP A 12 29.19 -0.47 26.54
CA ASP A 12 29.62 -0.75 25.17
C ASP A 12 28.75 -1.84 24.54
N ALA A 13 28.20 -2.77 25.35
CA ALA A 13 27.19 -3.73 24.90
C ALA A 13 25.86 -3.05 24.52
N HIS A 14 25.38 -2.11 25.34
CA HIS A 14 24.18 -1.33 25.01
C HIS A 14 24.34 -0.39 23.80
N LYS A 15 25.57 0.09 23.54
CA LYS A 15 25.88 0.87 22.33
C LYS A 15 25.97 0.01 21.07
N HIS A 16 26.43 -1.24 21.19
CA HIS A 16 26.47 -2.19 20.07
C HIS A 16 25.11 -2.86 19.77
N GLU A 17 24.25 -3.05 20.77
CA GLU A 17 22.87 -3.56 20.55
C GLU A 17 21.94 -2.53 19.90
N GLN A 18 22.17 -1.22 20.13
CA GLN A 18 21.45 -0.15 19.45
C GLN A 18 21.92 0.08 17.99
N GLU A 19 22.93 -0.66 17.49
CA GLU A 19 23.65 -0.35 16.24
C GLU A 19 23.15 -1.05 14.96
N GLN A 20 22.10 -1.89 15.03
CA GLN A 20 21.51 -2.59 13.88
C GLN A 20 19.97 -2.60 13.93
N ALA A 21 19.31 -1.46 14.14
CA ALA A 21 17.85 -1.39 14.07
C ALA A 21 17.37 -1.62 12.63
N VAL A 22 16.97 -2.86 12.33
CA VAL A 22 16.32 -3.26 11.08
C VAL A 22 14.83 -2.98 11.20
N ALA A 23 14.27 -2.27 10.23
CA ALA A 23 12.84 -2.02 10.13
C ALA A 23 12.26 -2.86 8.99
N ARG A 24 11.28 -3.72 9.29
CA ARG A 24 10.59 -4.54 8.30
C ARG A 24 9.28 -3.90 7.84
N TYR A 25 9.04 -3.97 6.54
CA TYR A 25 7.82 -3.54 5.88
C TYR A 25 7.24 -4.66 5.04
N LEU A 26 5.92 -4.70 4.98
CA LEU A 26 5.18 -5.64 4.17
C LEU A 26 4.43 -4.90 3.06
N GLY A 27 4.26 -5.56 1.93
CA GLY A 27 3.44 -5.07 0.84
C GLY A 27 2.51 -6.16 0.35
N LEU A 28 1.21 -5.89 0.34
CA LEU A 28 0.17 -6.85 0.02
C LEU A 28 -0.58 -6.41 -1.24
N SER A 29 -0.52 -7.24 -2.28
CA SER A 29 -1.45 -7.16 -3.41
C SER A 29 -2.60 -8.13 -3.15
N VAL A 30 -3.83 -7.61 -3.03
CA VAL A 30 -4.99 -8.42 -2.63
C VAL A 30 -5.71 -8.96 -3.87
N GLY A 31 -5.64 -10.27 -4.06
CA GLY A 31 -6.46 -10.98 -5.05
C GLY A 31 -7.92 -11.16 -4.59
N GLY A 32 -8.75 -11.75 -5.44
CA GLY A 32 -10.04 -12.27 -4.99
C GLY A 32 -9.86 -13.45 -4.05
N ALA A 33 -10.78 -13.66 -3.09
CA ALA A 33 -10.68 -14.72 -2.08
C ALA A 33 -10.64 -16.16 -2.65
N LYS A 34 -11.01 -16.34 -3.92
CA LYS A 34 -10.98 -17.63 -4.63
C LYS A 34 -9.90 -17.70 -5.71
N SER A 35 -9.02 -16.70 -5.77
CA SER A 35 -7.93 -16.63 -6.73
C SER A 35 -6.58 -16.68 -6.03
N ASP A 36 -5.60 -17.19 -6.73
CA ASP A 36 -4.18 -17.20 -6.38
C ASP A 36 -3.45 -15.94 -6.89
N HIS A 37 -4.15 -14.80 -6.94
CA HIS A 37 -3.55 -13.51 -7.32
C HIS A 37 -3.01 -12.73 -6.12
N THR A 38 -3.10 -13.28 -4.91
CA THR A 38 -2.61 -12.61 -3.70
C THR A 38 -1.10 -12.76 -3.62
N CYS A 39 -0.39 -11.64 -3.48
CA CYS A 39 1.07 -11.63 -3.35
C CYS A 39 1.50 -10.79 -2.15
N LEU A 40 2.55 -11.23 -1.46
CA LEU A 40 3.16 -10.53 -0.33
C LEU A 40 4.65 -10.29 -0.61
N THR A 41 5.13 -9.07 -0.39
CA THR A 41 6.55 -8.72 -0.48
C THR A 41 7.07 -8.21 0.85
N VAL A 42 8.26 -8.67 1.23
CA VAL A 42 8.96 -8.28 2.47
C VAL A 42 10.16 -7.41 2.12
N ILE A 43 10.24 -6.23 2.75
CA ILE A 43 11.39 -5.33 2.63
C ILE A 43 11.96 -5.07 4.02
N ASP A 44 13.27 -5.27 4.17
CA ASP A 44 14.02 -4.85 5.35
C ASP A 44 14.80 -3.57 5.03
N TYR A 45 14.69 -2.57 5.91
CA TYR A 45 15.41 -1.31 5.83
C TYR A 45 16.41 -1.18 6.98
N TYR A 46 17.66 -1.01 6.62
CA TYR A 46 18.76 -0.80 7.53
C TYR A 46 18.99 0.70 7.71
N ARG A 47 18.43 1.28 8.77
CA ARG A 47 18.40 2.73 9.01
C ARG A 47 19.79 3.38 8.99
N LYS A 48 20.81 2.72 9.56
CA LYS A 48 22.18 3.26 9.63
C LYS A 48 22.86 3.34 8.26
N GLN A 49 22.58 2.37 7.39
CA GLN A 49 23.17 2.30 6.04
C GLN A 49 22.28 2.98 4.98
N GLU A 50 21.09 3.45 5.38
CA GLU A 50 20.05 3.97 4.50
C GLU A 50 19.80 3.06 3.29
N LYS A 51 19.82 1.74 3.53
CA LYS A 51 19.75 0.72 2.49
C LYS A 51 18.61 -0.24 2.77
N SER A 52 17.82 -0.54 1.74
CA SER A 52 16.74 -1.53 1.82
C SER A 52 17.02 -2.76 0.98
N PHE A 53 16.46 -3.89 1.39
CA PHE A 53 16.58 -5.17 0.69
C PHE A 53 15.19 -5.79 0.54
N VAL A 54 14.88 -6.27 -0.65
CA VAL A 54 13.78 -7.24 -0.81
C VAL A 54 14.28 -8.57 -0.25
N VAL A 55 13.60 -9.05 0.79
CA VAL A 55 14.00 -10.26 1.52
C VAL A 55 13.26 -11.48 0.99
N ASP A 56 11.94 -11.35 0.84
CA ASP A 56 11.07 -12.42 0.37
C ASP A 56 9.92 -11.91 -0.49
N ILE A 57 9.46 -12.81 -1.35
CA ILE A 57 8.30 -12.61 -2.22
C ILE A 57 7.49 -13.91 -2.22
N PHE A 58 6.30 -13.83 -1.63
CA PHE A 58 5.31 -14.89 -1.63
C PHE A 58 4.33 -14.62 -2.75
N GLU A 59 4.40 -15.45 -3.79
CA GLU A 59 3.53 -15.38 -4.95
C GLU A 59 2.40 -16.39 -4.80
N SER A 60 1.26 -16.07 -5.39
CA SER A 60 0.15 -17.02 -5.53
C SER A 60 -0.34 -17.63 -4.23
N ILE A 61 -0.51 -16.80 -3.20
CA ILE A 61 -1.06 -17.22 -1.90
C ILE A 61 -2.50 -17.69 -2.13
N GLY A 62 -2.68 -19.01 -2.03
CA GLY A 62 -3.90 -19.75 -2.29
C GLY A 62 -4.26 -20.67 -1.12
N PRO A 63 -5.31 -21.51 -1.25
CA PRO A 63 -5.65 -22.48 -0.23
C PRO A 63 -4.60 -23.60 -0.17
N GLU A 64 -4.24 -24.05 1.03
CA GLU A 64 -3.29 -25.14 1.27
C GLU A 64 -3.91 -26.20 2.19
N GLY A 65 -4.07 -27.42 1.69
CA GLY A 65 -4.75 -28.49 2.43
C GLY A 65 -6.17 -28.10 2.85
N GLU A 66 -6.42 -28.05 4.16
CA GLU A 66 -7.70 -27.64 4.75
C GLU A 66 -7.77 -26.12 5.05
N GLN A 67 -6.67 -25.38 4.85
CA GLN A 67 -6.63 -23.94 5.10
C GLN A 67 -7.13 -23.14 3.90
N THR A 68 -7.93 -22.12 4.20
CA THR A 68 -8.33 -21.11 3.23
C THR A 68 -7.18 -20.17 2.89
N SER A 69 -7.22 -19.52 1.73
CA SER A 69 -6.19 -18.55 1.32
C SER A 69 -6.01 -17.39 2.30
N ASP A 70 -7.08 -17.02 3.01
CA ASP A 70 -7.03 -15.98 4.04
C ASP A 70 -6.33 -16.47 5.32
N GLN A 71 -6.51 -17.74 5.71
CA GLN A 71 -5.78 -18.33 6.84
C GLN A 71 -4.29 -18.42 6.55
N VAL A 72 -3.91 -18.92 5.36
CA VAL A 72 -2.51 -18.98 4.92
C VAL A 72 -1.88 -17.59 4.94
N LEU A 73 -2.59 -16.57 4.46
CA LEU A 73 -2.11 -15.19 4.50
C LEU A 73 -1.94 -14.65 5.92
N ILE A 74 -2.89 -14.92 6.82
CA ILE A 74 -2.81 -14.48 8.23
C ILE A 74 -1.59 -15.12 8.90
N GLU A 75 -1.41 -16.43 8.77
CA GLU A 75 -0.28 -17.15 9.35
C GLU A 75 1.06 -16.63 8.82
N LEU A 76 1.13 -16.34 7.52
CA LEU A 76 2.32 -15.76 6.92
C LEU A 76 2.64 -14.35 7.47
N VAL A 77 1.62 -13.50 7.66
CA VAL A 77 1.81 -12.17 8.24
C VAL A 77 2.23 -12.24 9.71
N ASP A 78 1.69 -13.20 10.46
CA ASP A 78 2.06 -13.45 11.85
C ASP A 78 3.52 -13.94 11.93
N GLU A 79 3.93 -14.88 11.07
CA GLU A 79 5.32 -15.36 10.98
C GLU A 79 6.28 -14.20 10.70
N MET A 80 5.96 -13.35 9.71
CA MET A 80 6.81 -12.20 9.39
C MET A 80 6.87 -11.18 10.53
N SER A 81 5.79 -11.07 11.31
CA SER A 81 5.73 -10.19 12.49
C SER A 81 6.59 -10.73 13.63
N GLU A 82 6.60 -12.04 13.87
CA GLU A 82 7.48 -12.67 14.87
C GLU A 82 8.96 -12.55 14.48
N VAL A 83 9.31 -12.89 13.24
CA VAL A 83 10.71 -12.75 12.75
C VAL A 83 11.18 -11.30 12.87
N SER A 84 10.31 -10.33 12.63
CA SER A 84 10.65 -8.91 12.78
C SER A 84 10.92 -8.49 14.23
N LYS A 85 10.21 -9.09 15.21
CA LYS A 85 10.45 -8.84 16.64
C LYS A 85 11.82 -9.36 17.08
N GLU A 86 12.24 -10.51 16.54
CA GLU A 86 13.55 -11.08 16.83
C GLU A 86 14.69 -10.22 16.26
N LEU A 87 14.49 -9.66 15.06
CA LEU A 87 15.50 -8.81 14.41
C LEU A 87 15.65 -7.42 15.05
N SER A 88 14.62 -6.90 15.71
CA SER A 88 14.63 -5.50 16.14
C SER A 88 15.47 -5.24 17.40
N ASN A 89 15.91 -6.25 18.16
CA ASN A 89 16.77 -6.20 19.38
C ASN A 89 16.41 -5.13 20.45
N SER A 90 15.36 -4.35 20.25
CA SER A 90 15.08 -3.09 20.96
C SER A 90 13.68 -3.05 21.56
N GLY A 91 12.95 -4.17 21.52
CA GLY A 91 11.56 -4.23 22.00
C GLY A 91 10.58 -3.41 21.14
N GLU A 92 11.01 -2.87 20.00
CA GLU A 92 10.11 -2.22 19.04
C GLU A 92 9.33 -3.27 18.23
N ASN A 93 8.01 -3.04 18.17
CA ASN A 93 6.98 -3.91 17.62
C ASN A 93 7.24 -4.35 16.17
N GLY A 94 7.52 -5.64 15.99
CA GLY A 94 7.27 -6.43 14.76
C GLY A 94 7.44 -5.70 13.43
N VAL A 95 6.52 -5.98 12.50
CA VAL A 95 6.45 -5.26 11.21
C VAL A 95 6.01 -3.82 11.48
N ARG A 96 6.73 -2.86 10.89
CA ARG A 96 6.51 -1.42 11.11
C ARG A 96 5.23 -0.92 10.44
N ILE A 97 5.11 -1.15 9.14
CA ILE A 97 3.96 -0.76 8.31
C ILE A 97 3.76 -1.82 7.22
N MET A 98 2.49 -2.13 6.93
CA MET A 98 2.10 -2.88 5.74
C MET A 98 1.37 -1.97 4.76
N GLY A 99 1.86 -1.89 3.53
CA GLY A 99 1.16 -1.26 2.41
C GLY A 99 0.23 -2.25 1.73
N VAL A 100 -0.94 -1.80 1.30
CA VAL A 100 -1.97 -2.69 0.74
C VAL A 100 -2.60 -2.11 -0.53
N ASP A 101 -2.61 -2.89 -1.62
CA ASP A 101 -3.38 -2.60 -2.86
C ASP A 101 -4.84 -3.02 -2.71
N ALA A 102 -5.54 -2.39 -1.77
CA ALA A 102 -6.99 -2.51 -1.59
C ALA A 102 -7.52 -1.38 -0.68
N PRO A 103 -8.78 -0.95 -0.88
CA PRO A 103 -9.43 0.01 0.02
C PRO A 103 -9.43 -0.43 1.49
N LEU A 104 -8.81 0.35 2.38
CA LEU A 104 -8.76 0.10 3.83
C LEU A 104 -9.96 0.70 4.59
N SER A 105 -10.80 1.44 3.89
CA SER A 105 -12.05 2.04 4.37
C SER A 105 -13.17 1.77 3.37
N LEU A 106 -14.40 1.80 3.85
CA LEU A 106 -15.59 1.60 3.02
C LEU A 106 -16.27 2.95 2.70
N PRO A 107 -17.08 3.03 1.63
CA PRO A 107 -17.87 4.20 1.32
C PRO A 107 -18.74 4.63 2.51
N PRO A 108 -18.94 5.95 2.72
CA PRO A 108 -19.58 6.45 3.92
C PRO A 108 -21.00 5.91 4.09
N CYS A 109 -21.78 5.71 3.03
CA CYS A 109 -23.14 5.17 3.17
C CYS A 109 -23.19 3.65 3.40
N LEU A 110 -22.11 2.91 3.13
CA LEU A 110 -22.04 1.46 3.36
C LEU A 110 -21.84 1.13 4.86
N LEU A 111 -21.29 2.07 5.63
CA LEU A 111 -21.14 1.97 7.09
C LEU A 111 -22.47 2.05 7.86
N GLY A 112 -23.61 1.92 7.17
CA GLY A 112 -24.96 2.09 7.70
C GLY A 112 -25.38 3.56 7.72
N CYS A 113 -26.68 3.83 7.79
CA CYS A 113 -27.25 5.18 7.96
C CYS A 113 -28.23 5.17 9.13
N GLU A 114 -28.58 6.35 9.64
CA GLU A 114 -29.72 6.49 10.55
C GLU A 114 -31.02 6.05 9.84
N ALA A 115 -31.99 5.50 10.58
CA ALA A 115 -33.27 5.05 10.01
C ALA A 115 -34.02 6.17 9.28
N ALA A 116 -33.81 7.43 9.66
CA ALA A 116 -34.40 8.61 9.05
C ALA A 116 -33.60 9.17 7.85
N CYS A 117 -32.68 8.40 7.27
CA CYS A 117 -31.87 8.86 6.14
C CYS A 117 -32.74 9.23 4.93
N GLN A 118 -32.72 10.50 4.55
CA GLN A 118 -33.49 11.05 3.42
C GLN A 118 -32.66 11.09 2.12
N GLY A 119 -31.60 10.29 2.02
CA GLY A 119 -30.66 10.30 0.90
C GLY A 119 -29.53 11.32 1.01
N TYR A 120 -28.65 11.33 0.01
CA TYR A 120 -27.37 12.06 0.05
C TYR A 120 -27.54 13.59 0.00
N ASP A 121 -28.61 14.10 -0.60
CA ASP A 121 -28.89 15.55 -0.70
C ASP A 121 -29.07 16.20 0.67
N LYS A 122 -29.62 15.45 1.62
CA LYS A 122 -29.88 15.90 3.00
C LYS A 122 -28.96 15.25 4.03
N CYS A 123 -27.99 14.45 3.58
CA CYS A 123 -27.07 13.76 4.48
C CYS A 123 -26.24 14.76 5.29
N LYS A 124 -26.14 14.50 6.59
CA LYS A 124 -25.41 15.34 7.55
C LYS A 124 -23.93 14.95 7.71
N ARG A 125 -23.55 13.75 7.26
CA ARG A 125 -22.18 13.23 7.36
C ARG A 125 -21.17 14.13 6.65
N PRO A 126 -20.02 14.43 7.26
CA PRO A 126 -19.03 15.34 6.70
C PRO A 126 -18.50 14.84 5.34
N GLU A 127 -18.30 13.53 5.18
CA GLU A 127 -17.83 12.89 3.94
C GLU A 127 -18.81 13.13 2.80
N VAL A 128 -20.10 12.83 3.02
CA VAL A 128 -21.13 12.97 1.98
C VAL A 128 -21.38 14.43 1.65
N LYS A 129 -21.32 15.33 2.64
CA LYS A 129 -21.37 16.78 2.41
C LYS A 129 -20.21 17.25 1.54
N TRP A 130 -18.99 16.84 1.86
CA TRP A 130 -17.81 17.17 1.07
C TRP A 130 -17.95 16.64 -0.37
N MET A 131 -18.34 15.37 -0.54
CA MET A 131 -18.55 14.76 -1.87
C MET A 131 -19.58 15.55 -2.68
N ARG A 132 -20.70 15.95 -2.06
CA ARG A 132 -21.74 16.79 -2.70
C ARG A 132 -21.19 18.16 -3.12
N GLN A 133 -20.44 18.81 -2.26
CA GLN A 133 -19.82 20.12 -2.56
C GLN A 133 -18.85 20.02 -3.73
N GLN A 134 -17.97 19.03 -3.74
CA GLN A 134 -17.04 18.82 -4.85
C GLN A 134 -17.78 18.47 -6.14
N TYR A 135 -18.79 17.59 -6.08
CA TYR A 135 -19.62 17.26 -7.22
C TYR A 135 -20.28 18.50 -7.84
N LEU A 136 -20.92 19.35 -7.05
CA LEU A 136 -21.57 20.57 -7.54
C LEU A 136 -20.55 21.52 -8.19
N LYS A 137 -19.37 21.67 -7.58
CA LYS A 137 -18.25 22.43 -8.15
C LYS A 137 -17.86 21.90 -9.53
N GLN A 138 -17.72 20.59 -9.70
CA GLN A 138 -17.31 20.00 -10.97
C GLN A 138 -18.44 19.95 -12.00
N LYS A 139 -19.68 19.74 -11.56
CA LYS A 139 -20.88 19.76 -12.41
C LYS A 139 -21.09 21.12 -13.07
N SER A 140 -20.73 22.20 -12.38
CA SER A 140 -20.74 23.56 -12.95
C SER A 140 -19.76 23.73 -14.12
N LYS A 141 -18.66 22.96 -14.14
CA LYS A 141 -17.65 22.97 -15.21
C LYS A 141 -17.96 21.94 -16.31
N ASN A 142 -18.61 20.85 -15.97
CA ASN A 142 -18.97 19.77 -16.89
C ASN A 142 -20.42 19.32 -16.66
N SER A 143 -21.34 19.81 -17.49
CA SER A 143 -22.76 19.48 -17.41
C SER A 143 -23.06 18.00 -17.63
N LYS A 144 -22.17 17.24 -18.28
CA LYS A 144 -22.32 15.79 -18.51
C LYS A 144 -21.79 14.94 -17.36
N LEU A 145 -21.24 15.54 -16.31
CA LEU A 145 -20.73 14.81 -15.15
C LEU A 145 -21.85 13.99 -14.48
N LYS A 146 -21.64 12.67 -14.37
CA LYS A 146 -22.54 11.75 -13.69
C LYS A 146 -22.55 12.04 -12.19
N HIS A 147 -23.70 11.82 -11.54
CA HIS A 147 -23.81 11.92 -10.09
C HIS A 147 -22.85 10.96 -9.40
N PHE A 148 -22.31 11.40 -8.26
CA PHE A 148 -21.54 10.54 -7.38
C PHE A 148 -22.48 9.63 -6.58
N THR A 149 -21.96 8.52 -6.09
CA THR A 149 -22.70 7.46 -5.40
C THR A 149 -22.01 7.16 -4.06
N PRO A 150 -22.44 7.76 -2.94
CA PRO A 150 -21.74 7.64 -1.65
C PRO A 150 -21.82 6.24 -1.01
N TYR A 151 -22.59 5.33 -1.61
CA TYR A 151 -22.63 3.91 -1.25
C TYR A 151 -21.60 3.07 -2.02
N SER A 152 -21.05 3.57 -3.14
CA SER A 152 -20.00 2.89 -3.90
C SER A 152 -18.65 3.61 -3.94
N GLN A 153 -18.64 4.92 -3.69
CA GLN A 153 -17.46 5.79 -3.81
C GLN A 153 -17.09 6.40 -2.46
N ARG A 154 -15.79 6.56 -2.23
CA ARG A 154 -15.22 7.33 -1.11
C ARG A 154 -14.85 8.76 -1.54
N PRO A 155 -14.65 9.68 -0.58
CA PRO A 155 -14.07 10.99 -0.85
C PRO A 155 -12.75 10.93 -1.63
N VAL A 156 -11.85 9.99 -1.29
CA VAL A 156 -10.57 9.82 -1.98
C VAL A 156 -10.73 9.44 -3.47
N ASP A 157 -11.71 8.59 -3.80
CA ASP A 157 -12.02 8.21 -5.19
C ASP A 157 -12.40 9.45 -6.01
N LEU A 158 -13.27 10.31 -5.45
CA LEU A 158 -13.69 11.55 -6.10
C LEU A 158 -12.57 12.59 -6.18
N TYR A 159 -11.74 12.68 -5.14
CA TYR A 159 -10.64 13.63 -5.09
C TYR A 159 -9.70 13.42 -6.29
N PHE A 160 -9.19 12.20 -6.49
CA PHE A 160 -8.26 11.94 -7.58
C PHE A 160 -8.92 12.02 -8.96
N ARG A 161 -10.19 11.58 -9.07
CA ARG A 161 -10.97 11.72 -10.30
C ARG A 161 -11.13 13.18 -10.73
N TYR A 162 -11.41 14.07 -9.79
CA TYR A 162 -11.63 15.49 -10.06
C TYR A 162 -10.33 16.29 -10.16
N LYS A 163 -9.25 15.79 -9.57
CA LYS A 163 -7.92 16.39 -9.70
C LYS A 163 -7.30 16.11 -11.07
N HIS A 164 -7.59 14.95 -11.66
CA HIS A 164 -7.06 14.51 -12.96
C HIS A 164 -8.19 14.18 -13.96
N PRO A 165 -9.09 15.13 -14.27
CA PRO A 165 -10.28 14.87 -15.09
C PRO A 165 -9.95 14.46 -16.54
N GLU A 166 -8.82 14.91 -17.06
CA GLU A 166 -8.35 14.68 -18.43
C GLU A 166 -7.72 13.30 -18.64
N HIS A 167 -7.73 12.46 -17.60
CA HIS A 167 -6.97 11.22 -17.61
C HIS A 167 -7.84 9.97 -17.67
N ASN A 168 -9.11 9.99 -17.27
CA ASN A 168 -9.96 8.78 -17.17
C ASN A 168 -9.28 7.60 -16.44
N LEU A 169 -8.18 7.87 -15.73
CA LEU A 169 -7.31 6.84 -15.14
C LEU A 169 -7.81 6.33 -13.81
N PHE A 170 -8.53 7.19 -13.09
CA PHE A 170 -8.97 7.01 -11.71
C PHE A 170 -10.50 7.01 -11.68
N GLN A 171 -11.09 6.13 -12.49
CA GLN A 171 -12.54 5.95 -12.55
C GLN A 171 -13.02 4.80 -11.67
N ASP A 172 -12.10 3.96 -11.18
CA ASP A 172 -12.42 2.88 -10.27
C ASP A 172 -13.13 3.42 -9.02
N GLU A 173 -14.15 2.69 -8.59
CA GLU A 173 -14.93 2.98 -7.40
C GLU A 173 -14.62 1.91 -6.37
N THR A 174 -14.54 2.29 -5.11
CA THR A 174 -14.26 1.36 -4.00
C THR A 174 -15.17 0.13 -4.00
N MET A 175 -16.47 0.31 -4.26
CA MET A 175 -17.43 -0.80 -4.42
C MET A 175 -17.88 -0.99 -5.87
N GLY A 176 -17.02 -0.66 -6.83
CA GLY A 176 -17.21 -1.01 -8.23
C GLY A 176 -16.92 -2.50 -8.47
N ALA A 177 -17.25 -2.99 -9.67
CA ALA A 177 -17.14 -4.42 -10.00
C ALA A 177 -15.73 -5.02 -9.78
N ASN A 178 -14.68 -4.21 -9.95
CA ASN A 178 -13.29 -4.66 -9.82
C ASN A 178 -12.81 -4.65 -8.36
N LEU A 179 -13.02 -3.55 -7.64
CA LEU A 179 -12.46 -3.35 -6.29
C LEU A 179 -13.35 -3.87 -5.15
N ALA A 180 -14.66 -4.04 -5.36
CA ALA A 180 -15.57 -4.42 -4.28
C ALA A 180 -15.16 -5.73 -3.56
N PRO A 181 -14.78 -6.82 -4.26
CA PRO A 181 -14.36 -8.05 -3.60
C PRO A 181 -13.09 -7.86 -2.77
N GLN A 182 -12.13 -7.08 -3.30
CA GLN A 182 -10.86 -6.80 -2.64
C GLN A 182 -11.06 -5.90 -1.41
N ALA A 183 -11.91 -4.87 -1.53
CA ALA A 183 -12.26 -3.99 -0.43
C ALA A 183 -12.92 -4.75 0.73
N VAL A 184 -13.89 -5.62 0.43
CA VAL A 184 -14.55 -6.46 1.45
C VAL A 184 -13.57 -7.42 2.10
N ARG A 185 -12.79 -8.15 1.29
CA ARG A 185 -11.77 -9.09 1.79
C ARG A 185 -10.74 -8.38 2.67
N MET A 186 -10.27 -7.22 2.25
CA MET A 186 -9.28 -6.47 3.03
C MET A 186 -9.85 -5.94 4.35
N ASN A 187 -11.11 -5.50 4.38
CA ASN A 187 -11.77 -5.10 5.62
C ASN A 187 -12.02 -6.29 6.57
N TYR A 188 -12.12 -7.52 6.06
CA TYR A 188 -12.08 -8.74 6.85
C TYR A 188 -10.67 -8.99 7.40
N LEU A 189 -9.66 -9.10 6.53
CA LEU A 189 -8.25 -9.37 6.89
C LEU A 189 -7.69 -8.37 7.90
N LYS A 190 -8.01 -7.08 7.75
CA LYS A 190 -7.60 -6.02 8.67
C LYS A 190 -7.98 -6.30 10.13
N ARG A 191 -9.08 -7.02 10.38
CA ARG A 191 -9.51 -7.38 11.74
C ARG A 191 -8.69 -8.53 12.33
N HIS A 192 -8.06 -9.32 11.47
CA HIS A 192 -7.23 -10.47 11.83
C HIS A 192 -5.75 -10.12 11.94
N PHE A 193 -5.28 -9.07 11.26
CA PHE A 193 -3.90 -8.56 11.38
C PHE A 193 -3.60 -7.81 12.70
N GLY A 194 -4.53 -7.80 13.66
CA GLY A 194 -4.32 -7.22 14.99
C GLY A 194 -4.00 -5.72 14.97
N GLU A 195 -2.90 -5.33 15.60
CA GLU A 195 -2.46 -3.93 15.74
C GLU A 195 -1.53 -3.46 14.61
N LEU A 196 -1.40 -4.25 13.53
CA LEU A 196 -0.52 -3.90 12.42
C LEU A 196 -0.93 -2.57 11.79
N ASN A 197 0.03 -1.66 11.64
CA ASN A 197 -0.21 -0.38 10.99
C ASN A 197 -0.34 -0.58 9.48
N LEU A 198 -1.53 -0.32 8.94
CA LEU A 198 -1.83 -0.49 7.52
C LEU A 198 -1.93 0.85 6.81
N VAL A 199 -1.32 0.94 5.64
CA VAL A 199 -1.49 2.08 4.73
C VAL A 199 -2.04 1.61 3.39
N GLU A 200 -3.01 2.36 2.86
CA GLU A 200 -3.57 2.06 1.55
C GLU A 200 -2.63 2.58 0.47
N VAL A 201 -2.34 1.74 -0.52
CA VAL A 201 -1.52 2.07 -1.67
C VAL A 201 -2.35 1.82 -2.92
N TRP A 202 -2.27 2.74 -3.88
CA TRP A 202 -2.87 2.54 -5.19
C TRP A 202 -1.73 2.53 -6.21
N PRO A 203 -1.16 1.37 -6.56
CA PRO A 203 0.09 1.27 -7.33
C PRO A 203 0.08 2.11 -8.61
N LYS A 204 -1.02 2.06 -9.37
CA LYS A 204 -1.22 2.88 -10.58
C LYS A 204 -1.14 4.39 -10.31
N LEU A 205 -1.73 4.85 -9.21
CA LEU A 205 -1.68 6.26 -8.80
C LEU A 205 -0.28 6.64 -8.31
N SER A 206 0.35 5.78 -7.51
CA SER A 206 1.73 5.97 -7.04
C SER A 206 2.68 6.15 -8.23
N LEU A 207 2.64 5.24 -9.21
CA LEU A 207 3.46 5.36 -10.42
C LEU A 207 3.14 6.61 -11.25
N PHE A 208 1.88 7.05 -11.29
CA PHE A 208 1.49 8.28 -11.99
C PHE A 208 2.18 9.51 -11.38
N TYR A 209 2.27 9.60 -10.05
CA TYR A 209 3.02 10.68 -9.39
C TYR A 209 4.54 10.52 -9.52
N LEU A 210 5.04 9.29 -9.53
CA LEU A 210 6.47 9.00 -9.71
C LEU A 210 6.95 9.13 -11.15
N GLN A 211 6.05 9.29 -12.13
CA GLN A 211 6.37 9.32 -13.54
C GLN A 211 7.50 10.32 -13.86
N LYS A 212 7.38 11.57 -13.37
CA LYS A 212 8.37 12.62 -13.63
C LYS A 212 9.69 12.35 -12.89
N PRO A 213 9.71 12.08 -11.56
CA PRO A 213 10.93 11.73 -10.85
C PRO A 213 11.69 10.54 -11.48
N LEU A 214 10.99 9.52 -11.96
CA LEU A 214 11.59 8.32 -12.56
C LEU A 214 11.94 8.48 -14.05
N LYS A 215 11.69 9.66 -14.65
CA LYS A 215 11.88 9.93 -16.08
C LYS A 215 11.14 8.91 -16.97
N LEU A 216 9.93 8.56 -16.56
CA LEU A 216 9.03 7.70 -17.31
C LEU A 216 8.07 8.55 -18.15
N SER A 217 7.59 7.99 -19.25
CA SER A 217 6.46 8.52 -20.00
C SER A 217 5.15 8.10 -19.34
N LYS A 218 4.09 8.86 -19.63
CA LYS A 218 2.75 8.56 -19.12
C LYS A 218 2.27 7.20 -19.63
N ARG A 219 2.59 6.87 -20.88
CA ARG A 219 2.21 5.59 -21.50
C ARG A 219 2.83 4.41 -20.75
N GLU A 220 4.11 4.52 -20.37
CA GLU A 220 4.78 3.46 -19.60
C GLU A 220 4.09 3.22 -18.27
N VAL A 221 3.84 4.28 -17.50
CA VAL A 221 3.14 4.15 -16.22
C VAL A 221 1.73 3.54 -16.36
N LEU A 222 1.09 3.67 -17.50
CA LEU A 222 -0.23 3.08 -17.75
C LEU A 222 -0.18 1.66 -18.30
N ASP A 223 0.87 1.33 -19.04
CA ASP A 223 1.05 0.03 -19.70
C ASP A 223 1.72 -1.00 -18.78
N TYR A 224 2.06 -0.67 -17.51
CA TYR A 224 2.75 -1.60 -16.61
C TYR A 224 1.94 -2.87 -16.30
N ARG A 225 0.61 -2.82 -16.39
CA ARG A 225 -0.31 -3.96 -16.26
C ARG A 225 -0.66 -4.63 -17.61
N HIS A 226 -0.12 -4.15 -18.72
CA HIS A 226 -0.39 -4.73 -20.04
C HIS A 226 0.25 -6.12 -20.17
N ILE A 227 -0.49 -7.09 -20.71
CA ILE A 227 -0.05 -8.49 -20.79
C ILE A 227 1.28 -8.64 -21.54
N GLU A 228 1.38 -8.09 -22.74
CA GLU A 228 2.58 -8.25 -23.58
C GLU A 228 3.74 -7.32 -23.21
N ARG A 229 3.45 -6.02 -23.02
CA ARG A 229 4.49 -4.98 -22.87
C ARG A 229 4.80 -4.65 -21.40
N GLY A 230 3.94 -5.09 -20.48
CA GLY A 230 4.03 -4.74 -19.06
C GLY A 230 5.29 -5.26 -18.40
N ALA A 231 5.79 -6.44 -18.78
CA ALA A 231 7.02 -6.99 -18.22
C ALA A 231 8.23 -6.05 -18.41
N HIS A 232 8.45 -5.58 -19.65
CA HIS A 232 9.53 -4.63 -19.95
C HIS A 232 9.35 -3.29 -19.23
N VAL A 233 8.10 -2.82 -19.10
CA VAL A 233 7.79 -1.60 -18.36
C VAL A 233 8.10 -1.76 -16.86
N ARG A 234 7.69 -2.88 -16.25
CA ARG A 234 7.97 -3.20 -14.85
C ARG A 234 9.47 -3.27 -14.58
N GLN A 235 10.23 -3.96 -15.44
CA GLN A 235 11.70 -3.98 -15.35
C GLN A 235 12.27 -2.56 -15.30
N ARG A 236 11.87 -1.71 -16.25
CA ARG A 236 12.34 -0.32 -16.30
C ARG A 236 11.93 0.51 -15.09
N ILE A 237 10.73 0.29 -14.54
CA ILE A 237 10.31 0.97 -13.30
C ILE A 237 11.20 0.53 -12.13
N ILE A 238 11.46 -0.77 -12.00
CA ILE A 238 12.31 -1.32 -10.93
C ILE A 238 13.73 -0.77 -11.05
N ASP A 239 14.32 -0.78 -12.25
CA ASP A 239 15.67 -0.23 -12.48
C ASP A 239 15.75 1.23 -12.00
N ARG A 240 14.75 2.05 -12.35
CA ARG A 240 14.68 3.46 -11.93
C ARG A 240 14.48 3.63 -10.43
N LEU A 241 13.73 2.75 -9.78
CA LEU A 241 13.55 2.77 -8.32
C LEU A 241 14.83 2.34 -7.60
N VAL A 242 15.45 1.24 -8.03
CA VAL A 242 16.75 0.76 -7.51
C VAL A 242 17.82 1.86 -7.61
N GLU A 243 17.92 2.53 -8.77
CA GLU A 243 18.84 3.65 -8.98
C GLU A 243 18.60 4.82 -8.01
N LYS A 244 17.35 5.07 -7.60
CA LYS A 244 16.96 6.28 -6.84
C LYS A 244 16.78 6.07 -5.34
N SER A 245 16.34 4.90 -4.91
CA SER A 245 15.91 4.65 -3.52
C SER A 245 16.82 3.70 -2.76
N ASN A 246 18.02 3.41 -3.26
CA ASN A 246 19.02 2.52 -2.64
C ASN A 246 18.43 1.18 -2.17
N ILE A 247 17.50 0.63 -2.95
CA ILE A 247 16.90 -0.67 -2.71
C ILE A 247 17.63 -1.75 -3.50
N PHE A 248 18.03 -2.82 -2.83
CA PHE A 248 18.68 -3.96 -3.43
C PHE A 248 17.67 -5.08 -3.66
N ILE A 249 17.70 -5.65 -4.87
CA ILE A 249 16.84 -6.74 -5.31
C ILE A 249 17.74 -7.76 -6.00
N TYR A 250 17.69 -9.03 -5.57
CA TYR A 250 18.41 -10.10 -6.25
C TYR A 250 17.83 -10.35 -7.64
N GLU A 251 18.67 -10.75 -8.60
CA GLU A 251 18.24 -10.99 -9.99
C GLU A 251 17.10 -12.03 -10.10
N ARG A 252 17.12 -13.05 -9.24
CA ARG A 252 16.05 -14.06 -9.14
C ARG A 252 14.70 -13.41 -8.78
N ASP A 253 14.71 -12.48 -7.83
CA ASP A 253 13.51 -11.84 -7.30
C ASP A 253 13.01 -10.73 -8.22
N LEU A 254 13.94 -10.04 -8.90
CA LEU A 254 13.63 -9.12 -9.98
C LEU A 254 12.79 -9.80 -11.08
N LYS A 255 13.18 -11.02 -11.47
CA LYS A 255 12.43 -11.77 -12.49
C LYS A 255 10.98 -12.00 -12.08
N LYS A 256 10.72 -12.30 -10.80
CA LYS A 256 9.35 -12.48 -10.27
C LYS A 256 8.51 -11.23 -10.46
N PHE A 257 9.01 -10.06 -10.06
CA PHE A 257 8.31 -8.78 -10.26
C PHE A 257 8.09 -8.44 -11.73
N VAL A 258 9.02 -8.82 -12.60
CA VAL A 258 8.89 -8.58 -14.03
C VAL A 258 7.83 -9.47 -14.65
N THR A 259 7.73 -10.73 -14.27
CA THR A 259 6.78 -11.68 -14.87
C THR A 259 5.40 -11.65 -14.23
N ASN A 260 5.32 -11.41 -12.92
CA ASN A 260 4.09 -11.43 -12.14
C ASN A 260 3.65 -9.99 -11.78
N MET A 261 2.50 -9.59 -12.30
CA MET A 261 1.94 -8.25 -12.07
C MET A 261 1.56 -8.03 -10.61
N ASP A 262 0.98 -9.04 -9.95
CA ASP A 262 0.51 -8.93 -8.58
C ASP A 262 1.69 -8.86 -7.61
N ALA A 263 2.79 -9.58 -7.90
CA ALA A 263 4.05 -9.47 -7.16
C ALA A 263 4.70 -8.07 -7.31
N PHE A 264 4.57 -7.46 -8.50
CA PHE A 264 5.06 -6.10 -8.70
C PHE A 264 4.21 -5.07 -7.93
N ASP A 265 2.89 -5.23 -7.93
CA ASP A 265 2.01 -4.37 -7.13
C ASP A 265 2.30 -4.54 -5.62
N SER A 266 2.55 -5.76 -5.14
CA SER A 266 2.93 -6.01 -3.74
C SER A 266 4.29 -5.38 -3.39
N PHE A 267 5.26 -5.40 -4.32
CA PHE A 267 6.52 -4.67 -4.15
C PHE A 267 6.32 -3.16 -4.00
N LEU A 268 5.53 -2.56 -4.88
CA LEU A 268 5.21 -1.13 -4.77
C LEU A 268 4.52 -0.81 -3.45
N CYS A 269 3.65 -1.69 -2.97
CA CYS A 269 3.01 -1.54 -1.67
C CYS A 269 4.02 -1.54 -0.51
N ALA A 270 4.96 -2.51 -0.50
CA ALA A 270 5.99 -2.61 0.52
C ALA A 270 6.90 -1.37 0.50
N TRP A 271 7.28 -0.94 -0.71
CA TRP A 271 8.14 0.22 -0.88
C TRP A 271 7.45 1.51 -0.44
N VAL A 272 6.18 1.73 -0.82
CA VAL A 272 5.42 2.91 -0.36
C VAL A 272 5.20 2.89 1.16
N ALA A 273 4.99 1.73 1.77
CA ALA A 273 4.91 1.59 3.22
C ALA A 273 6.21 2.05 3.91
N MET A 274 7.36 1.62 3.39
CA MET A 274 8.68 2.10 3.84
C MET A 274 8.81 3.62 3.67
N GLN A 275 8.48 4.16 2.49
CA GLN A 275 8.53 5.61 2.25
C GLN A 275 7.61 6.38 3.22
N SER A 276 6.46 5.81 3.59
CA SER A 276 5.54 6.40 4.56
C SER A 276 6.15 6.48 5.96
N ASP A 277 6.84 5.44 6.44
CA ASP A 277 7.55 5.48 7.75
C ASP A 277 8.67 6.54 7.73
N LEU A 278 9.36 6.66 6.59
CA LEU A 278 10.41 7.66 6.37
C LEU A 278 9.88 9.08 6.13
N ASN A 279 8.55 9.29 6.18
CA ASN A 279 7.89 10.56 5.87
C ASN A 279 8.22 11.10 4.45
N GLN A 280 8.56 10.21 3.51
CA GLN A 280 8.82 10.47 2.10
C GLN A 280 7.54 10.26 1.27
N VAL A 281 6.45 10.85 1.74
CA VAL A 281 5.14 10.80 1.09
C VAL A 281 4.56 12.21 0.97
N VAL A 282 3.80 12.43 -0.10
CA VAL A 282 3.23 13.74 -0.41
C VAL A 282 2.28 14.18 0.71
N LYS A 283 2.63 15.28 1.38
CA LYS A 283 1.78 15.90 2.40
C LYS A 283 0.66 16.70 1.74
N PHE A 284 -0.51 16.09 1.62
CA PHE A 284 -1.67 16.79 1.10
C PHE A 284 -2.29 17.73 2.13
N LYS A 285 -2.21 19.03 1.86
CA LYS A 285 -3.14 20.02 2.44
C LYS A 285 -4.46 19.93 1.70
N SER A 286 -5.28 18.93 2.02
CA SER A 286 -6.59 18.77 1.39
C SER A 286 -7.71 18.99 2.40
N ASP A 287 -8.85 19.47 1.91
CA ASP A 287 -10.11 19.53 2.64
C ASP A 287 -10.84 18.18 2.64
N VAL A 288 -10.20 17.11 2.14
CA VAL A 288 -10.76 15.77 2.11
C VAL A 288 -10.90 15.26 3.55
N PRO A 289 -12.08 14.75 3.95
CA PRO A 289 -12.24 14.15 5.26
C PRO A 289 -11.44 12.84 5.34
N LEU A 290 -10.25 12.91 5.95
CA LEU A 290 -9.26 11.82 6.00
C LEU A 290 -9.74 10.59 6.76
N ASP A 291 -10.71 10.75 7.67
CA ASP A 291 -11.34 9.63 8.39
C ASP A 291 -12.03 8.64 7.44
N SER A 292 -12.33 9.07 6.21
CA SER A 292 -12.86 8.20 5.15
C SER A 292 -11.80 7.37 4.42
N GLY A 293 -10.55 7.39 4.89
CA GLY A 293 -9.40 6.70 4.31
C GLY A 293 -8.58 7.57 3.36
N TRP A 294 -7.31 7.21 3.22
CA TRP A 294 -6.36 7.94 2.39
C TRP A 294 -5.36 6.99 1.72
N VAL A 295 -4.98 7.31 0.48
CA VAL A 295 -3.98 6.57 -0.29
C VAL A 295 -2.61 7.24 -0.13
N GLN A 296 -1.61 6.50 0.34
CA GLN A 296 -0.25 7.00 0.44
C GLN A 296 0.36 7.17 -0.96
N ILE A 297 0.96 8.34 -1.18
CA ILE A 297 1.65 8.68 -2.44
C ILE A 297 3.10 8.99 -2.12
N PRO A 298 4.06 8.23 -2.64
CA PRO A 298 5.49 8.43 -2.40
C PRO A 298 5.98 9.74 -3.05
N GLU A 299 6.98 10.36 -2.44
CA GLU A 299 7.68 11.55 -2.92
C GLU A 299 9.17 11.20 -3.11
N LEU A 300 9.65 11.32 -4.37
CA LEU A 300 11.04 11.03 -4.78
C LEU A 300 11.77 12.29 -5.24
#